data_AF-A0A0E8EAR0-F1
#
_entry.id   AF-A0A0E8EAR0-F1
#
_cell.length_a   1.000
_cell.length_b   1.000
_cell.length_c   1.000
_cell.angle_alpha   90.00
_cell.angle_beta   90.00
_cell.angle_gamma   90.00
#
_symmetry.space_group_name_H-M   'P 1'
#
loop_
_entity.id
_entity.type
_entity.pdbx_description
1 polymer ?
#
loop_
_entity_poly.entity_id
_entity_poly.type
_entity_poly.pdbx_seq_one_letter_code
_entity_poly.pdbx_strand_id
1 'polypeptide(L)'
;MAAISNQATATVNVSAKTGLTYSVLNDAHAKFGDSSGLIVANVMSGQVYHKLIGQNLVNAQQLFEYGAVTVVDILGKTVVVTDAPALYATGTPNLQKVLGLVAGAATVSDGGDLITNIETSNGKERIETTFQADYTFGLGLKGYTWDEATGGKSPTDAELATGTNWDKVATDIKHTAGVIAIGDASK
;
A
#
# COMPACT_ATOMS: atom_id res chain seq x y z
N MET A 1 -3.90 -1.10 2.44
CA MET A 1 -2.80 -1.01 3.44
C MET A 1 -3.28 -1.37 4.83
N ALA A 2 -4.39 -0.79 5.28
CA ALA A 2 -4.98 -1.00 6.60
C ALA A 2 -5.13 -2.48 6.99
N ALA A 3 -5.70 -3.30 6.09
CA ALA A 3 -5.85 -4.75 6.27
C ALA A 3 -4.53 -5.48 6.61
N ILE A 4 -3.45 -5.17 5.88
CA ILE A 4 -2.15 -5.80 6.07
C ILE A 4 -1.50 -5.30 7.36
N SER A 5 -1.52 -3.99 7.61
CA SER A 5 -0.91 -3.39 8.81
C SER A 5 -1.61 -3.77 10.12
N ASN A 6 -2.89 -4.18 10.06
CA ASN A 6 -3.61 -4.70 11.23
C ASN A 6 -3.08 -6.08 11.67
N GLN A 7 -2.39 -6.81 10.79
CA GLN A 7 -1.83 -8.11 11.10
C GLN A 7 -0.38 -7.97 11.57
N ALA A 8 -0.16 -8.18 12.87
CA ALA A 8 1.19 -8.12 13.46
C ALA A 8 2.16 -9.13 12.82
N THR A 9 1.65 -10.26 12.31
CA THR A 9 2.46 -11.26 11.62
C THR A 9 2.88 -10.85 10.21
N ALA A 10 2.19 -9.90 9.56
CA ALA A 10 2.57 -9.33 8.27
C ALA A 10 3.35 -8.01 8.39
N THR A 11 3.50 -7.48 9.60
CA THR A 11 4.03 -6.15 9.85
C THR A 11 5.42 -6.21 10.49
N VAL A 12 6.36 -5.49 9.90
CA VAL A 12 7.65 -5.17 10.53
C VAL A 12 7.65 -3.68 10.81
N ASN A 13 7.58 -3.31 12.08
CA ASN A 13 7.64 -1.92 12.51
C ASN A 13 8.91 -1.65 13.31
N VAL A 14 9.80 -0.87 12.72
CA VAL A 14 11.09 -0.46 13.32
C VAL A 14 11.13 1.03 13.64
N SER A 15 10.01 1.75 13.57
CA SER A 15 9.97 3.21 13.68
C SER A 15 10.51 3.76 15.01
N ALA A 16 10.46 2.98 16.10
CA ALA A 16 11.07 3.37 17.36
C ALA A 16 12.61 3.35 17.32
N LYS A 17 13.22 2.63 16.37
CA LYS A 17 14.66 2.36 16.30
C LYS A 17 15.31 3.07 15.12
N THR A 18 14.81 2.84 13.91
CA THR A 18 15.44 3.28 12.66
C THR A 18 14.39 3.60 11.59
N GLY A 19 14.84 4.18 10.48
CA GLY A 19 14.03 4.32 9.28
C GLY A 19 14.05 3.08 8.40
N LEU A 20 13.40 3.14 7.26
CA LEU A 20 13.38 2.03 6.30
C LEU A 20 14.77 1.81 5.69
N THR A 21 15.21 0.55 5.64
CA THR A 21 16.49 0.10 5.07
C THR A 21 16.31 -1.19 4.29
N TYR A 22 17.28 -1.60 3.49
CA TYR A 22 17.26 -2.90 2.80
C TYR A 22 17.05 -4.09 3.74
N SER A 23 17.66 -4.09 4.94
CA SER A 23 17.46 -5.17 5.90
C SER A 23 16.03 -5.21 6.41
N VAL A 24 15.43 -4.05 6.68
CA VAL A 24 14.04 -3.95 7.18
C VAL A 24 13.05 -4.46 6.12
N LEU A 25 13.31 -4.17 4.84
CA LEU A 25 12.51 -4.71 3.74
C LEU A 25 12.64 -6.24 3.64
N ASN A 26 13.87 -6.76 3.76
CA ASN A 26 14.11 -8.20 3.78
C ASN A 26 13.44 -8.89 4.98
N ASP A 27 13.49 -8.27 6.17
CA ASP A 27 12.81 -8.78 7.37
C ASP A 27 11.29 -8.81 7.19
N ALA A 28 10.74 -7.83 6.47
CA ALA A 28 9.32 -7.85 6.10
C ALA A 28 9.01 -9.01 5.16
N HIS A 29 9.83 -9.26 4.14
CA HIS A 29 9.64 -10.42 3.25
C HIS A 29 9.80 -11.75 4.00
N ALA A 30 10.71 -11.82 4.98
CA ALA A 30 10.91 -13.00 5.81
C ALA A 30 9.66 -13.37 6.64
N LYS A 31 8.72 -12.44 6.88
CA LYS A 31 7.41 -12.77 7.48
C LYS A 31 6.57 -13.72 6.65
N PHE A 32 6.78 -13.76 5.33
CA PHE A 32 6.18 -14.75 4.44
C PHE A 32 6.98 -16.06 4.38
N GLY A 33 8.19 -16.10 4.96
CA GLY A 33 9.02 -17.30 5.04
C GLY A 33 9.35 -17.90 3.69
N ASP A 34 9.09 -19.20 3.53
CA ASP A 34 9.19 -19.96 2.29
C ASP A 34 8.31 -19.42 1.16
N SER A 35 7.23 -18.71 1.49
CA SER A 35 6.35 -18.03 0.53
C SER A 35 6.82 -16.62 0.14
N SER A 36 7.99 -16.17 0.61
CA SER A 36 8.54 -14.83 0.26
C SER A 36 8.81 -14.64 -1.24
N GLY A 37 8.98 -15.75 -1.97
CA GLY A 37 9.06 -15.76 -3.44
C GLY A 37 7.76 -15.33 -4.13
N LEU A 38 6.61 -15.40 -3.45
CA LEU A 38 5.32 -14.95 -3.99
C LEU A 38 5.16 -13.43 -4.01
N ILE A 39 5.98 -12.71 -3.24
CA ILE A 39 5.99 -11.24 -3.24
C ILE A 39 6.65 -10.79 -4.54
N VAL A 40 5.92 -10.08 -5.39
CA VAL A 40 6.38 -9.68 -6.74
C VAL A 40 6.71 -8.21 -6.84
N ALA A 41 6.13 -7.36 -5.99
CA ALA A 41 6.31 -5.92 -6.06
C ALA A 41 6.48 -5.28 -4.69
N ASN A 42 7.34 -4.26 -4.62
CA ASN A 42 7.44 -3.34 -3.49
C ASN A 42 6.87 -1.98 -3.87
N VAL A 43 5.87 -1.50 -3.15
CA VAL A 43 5.29 -0.16 -3.33
C VAL A 43 5.82 0.77 -2.24
N MET A 44 6.40 1.89 -2.64
CA MET A 44 7.05 2.84 -1.72
C MET A 44 6.96 4.29 -2.21
N SER A 45 7.21 5.25 -1.30
CA SER A 45 7.29 6.66 -1.66
C SER A 45 8.64 7.00 -2.30
N GLY A 46 8.70 8.11 -3.05
CA GLY A 46 9.94 8.60 -3.65
C GLY A 46 11.03 8.88 -2.60
N GLN A 47 10.65 9.39 -1.43
CA GLN A 47 11.57 9.65 -0.32
C GLN A 47 12.25 8.35 0.18
N VAL A 48 11.49 7.26 0.35
CA VAL A 48 12.07 5.94 0.71
C VAL A 48 12.99 5.44 -0.39
N TYR A 49 12.57 5.55 -1.65
CA TYR A 49 13.36 5.08 -2.80
C TYR A 49 14.73 5.76 -2.88
N HIS A 50 14.78 7.09 -2.79
CA HIS A 50 16.04 7.85 -2.79
C HIS A 50 16.91 7.54 -1.57
N LYS A 51 16.30 7.27 -0.41
CA LYS A 51 17.02 6.85 0.79
C LYS A 51 17.71 5.50 0.60
N LEU A 52 17.03 4.52 0.01
CA LEU A 52 17.60 3.21 -0.32
C LEU A 52 18.76 3.35 -1.32
N ILE A 53 18.62 4.19 -2.34
CA ILE A 53 19.74 4.53 -3.24
C ILE A 53 20.92 5.10 -2.45
N GLY A 54 20.68 6.06 -1.55
CA GLY A 54 21.73 6.62 -0.69
C GLY A 54 22.46 5.56 0.14
N GLN A 55 21.76 4.55 0.65
CA GLN A 55 22.38 3.42 1.33
C GLN A 55 23.28 2.60 0.41
N ASN A 56 22.87 2.35 -0.84
CA ASN A 56 23.72 1.66 -1.82
C ASN A 56 24.99 2.45 -2.14
N LEU A 57 24.91 3.78 -2.25
CA LEU A 57 26.09 4.63 -2.50
C LEU A 57 27.09 4.57 -1.34
N VAL A 58 26.62 4.45 -0.09
CA VAL A 58 27.49 4.32 1.09
C VAL A 58 28.13 2.93 1.16
N ASN A 59 27.45 1.88 0.67
CA ASN A 59 27.93 0.49 0.69
C ASN A 59 28.75 0.09 -0.54
N ALA A 60 29.44 1.04 -1.20
CA ALA A 60 30.15 0.91 -2.48
C ALA A 60 31.25 -0.18 -2.61
N GLN A 61 31.42 -1.08 -1.64
CA GLN A 61 32.33 -2.24 -1.74
C GLN A 61 31.69 -3.46 -2.43
N GLN A 62 30.40 -3.43 -2.76
CA GLN A 62 29.71 -4.52 -3.48
C GLN A 62 28.86 -4.03 -4.66
N LEU A 63 29.32 -2.96 -5.35
CA LEU A 63 28.84 -2.69 -6.71
C LEU A 63 29.33 -3.83 -7.60
N PHE A 64 28.49 -4.85 -7.80
CA PHE A 64 28.72 -5.81 -8.88
C PHE A 64 28.55 -5.06 -10.20
N GLU A 65 29.67 -4.61 -10.77
CA GLU A 65 29.78 -4.23 -12.17
C GLU A 65 29.50 -5.46 -13.05
N TYR A 66 28.48 -5.37 -13.88
CA TYR A 66 28.49 -5.98 -15.22
C TYR A 66 27.65 -5.09 -16.15
N GLY A 67 28.33 -4.34 -17.02
CA GLY A 67 27.81 -3.78 -18.28
C GLY A 67 26.57 -2.85 -18.23
N ALA A 68 26.82 -1.54 -18.22
CA ALA A 68 25.93 -0.49 -18.75
C ALA A 68 24.47 -0.35 -18.24
N VAL A 69 24.07 -1.09 -17.21
CA VAL A 69 22.79 -0.87 -16.52
C VAL A 69 23.03 -0.94 -15.03
N THR A 70 22.89 0.20 -14.34
CA THR A 70 22.80 0.24 -12.88
C THR A 70 21.44 -0.38 -12.52
N VAL A 71 21.38 -1.71 -12.45
CA VAL A 71 20.24 -2.39 -11.85
C VAL A 71 20.34 -2.13 -10.35
N VAL A 72 19.63 -1.10 -9.88
CA VAL A 72 19.35 -0.96 -8.44
C VAL A 72 18.36 -2.08 -8.11
N ASP A 73 18.90 -3.29 -7.94
CA ASP A 73 18.11 -4.46 -7.65
C ASP A 73 17.64 -4.39 -6.20
N ILE A 74 16.40 -3.94 -5.99
CA ILE A 74 15.75 -4.00 -4.68
C ILE A 74 15.21 -5.43 -4.53
N LEU A 75 16.11 -6.38 -4.23
CA LEU A 75 15.81 -7.78 -3.89
C LEU A 75 15.15 -8.63 -5.00
N GLY A 76 15.42 -8.35 -6.27
CA GLY A 76 14.89 -9.09 -7.43
C GLY A 76 13.41 -8.83 -7.71
N LYS A 77 12.82 -7.80 -7.10
CA LYS A 77 11.37 -7.52 -7.16
C LYS A 77 11.09 -6.18 -7.81
N THR A 78 9.96 -6.08 -8.50
CA THR A 78 9.52 -4.82 -9.14
C THR A 78 9.30 -3.74 -8.09
N VAL A 79 9.79 -2.53 -8.35
CA VAL A 79 9.61 -1.39 -7.44
C VAL A 79 8.65 -0.41 -8.07
N VAL A 80 7.58 -0.11 -7.35
CA VAL A 80 6.58 0.90 -7.74
C VAL A 80 6.75 2.09 -6.81
N VAL A 81 7.16 3.21 -7.41
CA VAL A 81 7.33 4.48 -6.68
C VAL A 81 6.11 5.35 -6.92
N THR A 82 5.42 5.73 -5.84
CA THR A 82 4.24 6.58 -5.91
C THR A 82 4.14 7.47 -4.68
N ASP A 83 3.69 8.72 -4.87
CA ASP A 83 3.45 9.64 -3.76
C ASP A 83 2.01 9.50 -3.25
N ALA A 84 1.72 8.33 -2.67
CA ALA A 84 0.41 8.05 -2.10
C ALA A 84 0.38 8.51 -0.63
N PRO A 85 -0.62 9.30 -0.20
CA PRO A 85 -0.73 9.74 1.19
C PRO A 85 -0.75 8.59 2.21
N ALA A 86 -1.29 7.43 1.82
CA ALA A 86 -1.34 6.24 2.68
C ALA A 86 0.04 5.65 3.05
N LEU A 87 1.09 5.96 2.27
CA LEU A 87 2.47 5.51 2.51
C LEU A 87 3.20 6.35 3.58
N TYR A 88 2.59 7.44 4.03
CA TYR A 88 3.11 8.31 5.07
C TYR A 88 2.08 8.43 6.21
N ALA A 89 2.52 8.49 7.45
CA ALA A 89 1.66 8.84 8.57
C ALA A 89 2.33 9.89 9.44
N THR A 90 1.62 10.97 9.71
CA THR A 90 2.07 12.02 10.63
C THR A 90 1.94 11.54 12.08
N GLY A 91 2.94 11.86 12.91
CA GLY A 91 2.97 11.43 14.30
C GLY A 91 4.32 11.72 14.98
N THR A 92 4.52 11.10 16.14
CA THR A 92 5.78 11.20 16.89
C THR A 92 6.38 9.79 17.09
N PRO A 93 7.32 9.33 16.24
CA PRO A 93 7.84 9.97 15.03
C PRO A 93 6.88 9.87 13.83
N ASN A 94 7.14 10.66 12.79
CA ASN A 94 6.50 10.46 11.48
C ASN A 94 6.90 9.11 10.91
N LEU A 95 5.98 8.44 10.22
CA LEU A 95 6.16 7.08 9.74
C LEU A 95 6.14 7.02 8.21
N GLN A 96 7.06 6.26 7.65
CA GLN A 96 7.02 5.81 6.26
C GLN A 96 6.70 4.33 6.18
N LYS A 97 6.01 3.95 5.12
CA LYS A 97 5.53 2.58 4.90
C LYS A 97 5.95 2.07 3.52
N VAL A 98 6.32 0.79 3.45
CA VAL A 98 6.60 0.06 2.20
C VAL A 98 5.76 -1.20 2.20
N LEU A 99 5.06 -1.45 1.09
CA LEU A 99 4.23 -2.64 0.92
C LEU A 99 4.98 -3.65 0.05
N GLY A 100 5.12 -4.88 0.53
CA GLY A 100 5.48 -6.03 -0.31
C GLY A 100 4.20 -6.76 -0.72
N LEU A 101 3.85 -6.75 -2.00
CA LEU A 101 2.59 -7.31 -2.50
C LEU A 101 2.83 -8.59 -3.30
N VAL A 102 1.91 -9.55 -3.13
CA VAL A 102 1.84 -10.76 -3.97
C VAL A 102 1.04 -10.52 -5.24
N ALA A 103 1.18 -11.41 -6.22
CA ALA A 103 0.31 -11.37 -7.41
C ALA A 103 -1.17 -11.52 -7.02
N GLY A 104 -2.01 -10.64 -7.57
CA GLY A 104 -3.45 -10.59 -7.27
C GLY A 104 -3.77 -10.11 -5.84
N ALA A 105 -2.89 -9.31 -5.23
CA ALA A 105 -3.10 -8.79 -3.86
C ALA A 105 -4.38 -7.96 -3.71
N ALA A 106 -4.75 -7.20 -4.73
CA ALA A 106 -5.99 -6.44 -4.81
C ALA A 106 -6.63 -6.58 -6.19
N THR A 107 -7.95 -6.68 -6.22
CA THR A 107 -8.76 -6.73 -7.43
C THR A 107 -9.88 -5.71 -7.31
N VAL A 108 -10.06 -4.89 -8.35
CA VAL A 108 -11.22 -3.99 -8.47
C VAL A 108 -12.15 -4.58 -9.51
N SER A 109 -13.43 -4.68 -9.17
CA SER A 109 -14.50 -5.11 -10.08
C SER A 109 -15.49 -3.98 -10.26
N ASP A 110 -15.95 -3.77 -11.49
CA ASP A 110 -17.00 -2.79 -11.77
C ASP A 110 -18.37 -3.33 -11.32
N GLY A 111 -19.17 -2.47 -10.67
CA GLY A 111 -20.54 -2.77 -10.29
C GLY A 111 -21.51 -2.72 -11.48
N GLY A 112 -21.09 -2.10 -12.59
CA GLY A 112 -21.87 -2.02 -13.83
C GLY A 112 -23.03 -1.03 -13.78
N ASP A 113 -23.13 -0.22 -12.72
CA ASP A 113 -24.11 0.85 -12.55
C ASP A 113 -23.42 2.21 -12.65
N LEU A 114 -23.83 3.00 -13.63
CA LEU A 114 -23.51 4.43 -13.71
C LEU A 114 -24.84 5.18 -13.79
N ILE A 115 -25.17 5.89 -12.73
CA ILE A 115 -26.39 6.69 -12.63
C ILE A 115 -25.99 8.14 -12.78
N THR A 116 -26.39 8.78 -13.88
CA THR A 116 -26.10 10.19 -14.14
C THR A 116 -27.37 11.02 -14.03
N ASN A 117 -27.30 12.13 -13.31
CA ASN A 117 -28.36 13.13 -13.26
C ASN A 117 -27.82 14.47 -13.78
N ILE A 118 -28.55 15.07 -14.72
CA ILE A 118 -28.28 16.41 -15.23
C ILE A 118 -29.50 17.26 -14.92
N GLU A 119 -29.35 18.21 -14.01
CA GLU A 119 -30.43 19.14 -13.67
C GLU A 119 -30.04 20.54 -14.15
N THR A 120 -30.94 21.17 -14.89
CA THR A 120 -30.80 22.59 -15.26
C THR A 120 -31.83 23.38 -14.48
N SER A 121 -31.36 24.31 -13.64
CA SER A 121 -32.20 25.13 -12.79
C SER A 121 -32.30 26.56 -13.34
N ASN A 122 -33.53 27.08 -13.36
CA ASN A 122 -33.86 28.44 -13.79
C ASN A 122 -34.33 29.28 -12.60
N GLY A 123 -34.23 30.62 -12.67
CA GLY A 123 -34.67 31.54 -11.61
C GLY A 123 -33.55 32.21 -10.80
N LYS A 124 -32.28 32.01 -11.20
CA LYS A 124 -31.11 32.77 -10.73
C LYS A 124 -30.67 33.79 -11.79
N GLU A 125 -29.74 34.68 -11.45
CA GLU A 125 -29.16 35.65 -12.41
C GLU A 125 -28.50 34.98 -13.63
N ARG A 126 -28.12 33.70 -13.50
CA ARG A 126 -27.63 32.83 -14.59
C ARG A 126 -28.26 31.44 -14.50
N ILE A 127 -28.38 30.76 -15.64
CA ILE A 127 -28.75 29.34 -15.69
C ILE A 127 -27.62 28.53 -15.06
N GLU A 128 -27.97 27.64 -14.14
CA GLU A 128 -27.04 26.69 -13.53
C GLU A 128 -27.39 25.27 -14.00
N THR A 129 -26.38 24.53 -14.44
CA THR A 129 -26.50 23.11 -14.77
C THR A 129 -25.63 22.32 -13.80
N THR A 130 -26.23 21.38 -13.09
CA THR A 130 -25.52 20.44 -12.22
C THR A 130 -25.43 19.08 -12.93
N PHE A 131 -24.26 18.46 -12.82
CA PHE A 131 -24.00 17.10 -13.27
C PHE A 131 -23.64 16.28 -12.04
N GLN A 132 -24.36 15.18 -11.82
CA GLN A 132 -24.09 14.20 -10.78
C GLN A 132 -23.94 12.84 -11.44
N ALA A 133 -22.96 12.06 -10.99
CA ALA A 133 -22.72 10.71 -11.44
C ALA A 133 -22.39 9.83 -10.25
N ASP A 134 -23.22 8.82 -10.02
CA ASP A 134 -23.02 7.80 -9.00
C ASP A 134 -22.64 6.49 -9.67
N TYR A 135 -21.69 5.77 -9.08
CA TYR A 135 -21.24 4.47 -9.56
C TYR A 135 -20.83 3.57 -8.39
N THR A 136 -20.96 2.26 -8.58
CA THR A 136 -20.51 1.26 -7.61
C THR A 136 -19.32 0.49 -8.16
N PHE A 137 -18.36 0.19 -7.28
CA PHE A 137 -17.28 -0.75 -7.58
C PHE A 137 -17.04 -1.66 -6.39
N GLY A 138 -16.62 -2.89 -6.68
CA GLY A 138 -16.16 -3.86 -5.68
C GLY A 138 -14.65 -3.82 -5.53
N LEU A 139 -14.17 -3.93 -4.29
CA LEU A 139 -12.75 -4.09 -3.97
C LEU A 139 -12.54 -5.41 -3.23
N GLY A 140 -11.76 -6.30 -3.83
CA GLY A 140 -11.31 -7.55 -3.20
C GLY A 140 -9.87 -7.44 -2.75
N LEU A 141 -9.57 -7.81 -1.49
CA LEU A 141 -8.21 -7.96 -0.98
C LEU A 141 -7.92 -9.43 -0.67
N LYS A 142 -6.80 -9.94 -1.18
CA LYS A 142 -6.47 -11.37 -1.04
C LYS A 142 -6.31 -11.76 0.43
N GLY A 143 -7.09 -12.73 0.87
CA GLY A 143 -7.05 -13.26 2.24
C GLY A 143 -7.73 -12.39 3.31
N TYR A 144 -8.41 -11.31 2.89
CA TYR A 144 -9.18 -10.43 3.76
C TYR A 144 -10.62 -10.27 3.26
N THR A 145 -11.57 -10.12 4.18
CA THR A 145 -12.94 -9.71 3.87
C THR A 145 -13.24 -8.37 4.53
N TRP A 146 -14.11 -7.60 3.90
CA TRP A 146 -14.66 -6.40 4.50
C TRP A 146 -15.70 -6.77 5.56
N ASP A 147 -15.65 -6.12 6.72
CA ASP A 147 -16.67 -6.26 7.75
C ASP A 147 -17.75 -5.18 7.57
N GLU A 148 -18.90 -5.57 7.03
CA GLU A 148 -20.05 -4.68 6.86
C GLU A 148 -20.68 -4.23 8.18
N ALA A 149 -20.46 -4.95 9.29
CA ALA A 149 -21.03 -4.59 10.59
C ALA A 149 -20.29 -3.39 11.21
N THR A 150 -18.97 -3.31 11.04
CA THR A 150 -18.15 -2.21 11.56
C THR A 150 -17.87 -1.12 10.52
N GLY A 151 -17.65 -1.50 9.26
CA GLY A 151 -17.28 -0.59 8.19
C GLY A 151 -18.44 -0.10 7.31
N GLY A 152 -19.63 -0.65 7.50
CA GLY A 152 -20.81 -0.29 6.71
C GLY A 152 -20.75 -0.79 5.25
N LYS A 153 -21.88 -0.63 4.55
CA LYS A 153 -22.06 -1.11 3.17
C LYS A 153 -21.55 -0.15 2.10
N SER A 154 -21.39 1.12 2.46
CA SER A 154 -20.90 2.19 1.58
C SER A 154 -19.77 2.93 2.30
N PRO A 155 -18.57 2.33 2.33
CA PRO A 155 -17.48 2.83 3.16
C PRO A 155 -16.90 4.12 2.58
N THR A 156 -16.53 5.02 3.49
CA THR A 156 -15.70 6.20 3.22
C THR A 156 -14.22 5.82 3.17
N ASP A 157 -13.39 6.70 2.60
CA ASP A 157 -11.93 6.51 2.59
C ASP A 157 -11.34 6.31 3.99
N ALA A 158 -11.90 6.98 5.00
CA ALA A 158 -11.48 6.82 6.39
C ALA A 158 -11.78 5.43 6.95
N GLU A 159 -12.94 4.87 6.60
CA GLU A 159 -13.33 3.51 6.98
C GLU A 159 -12.45 2.49 6.26
N LEU A 160 -12.17 2.67 4.97
CA LEU A 160 -11.25 1.81 4.20
C LEU A 160 -9.82 1.82 4.79
N ALA A 161 -9.40 2.97 5.34
CA ALA A 161 -8.11 3.13 6.01
C ALA A 161 -8.09 2.53 7.43
N THR A 162 -9.22 2.11 7.96
CA THR A 162 -9.34 1.55 9.32
C THR A 162 -9.12 0.04 9.30
N GLY A 163 -8.03 -0.41 9.93
CA GLY A 163 -7.59 -1.81 9.87
C GLY A 163 -8.54 -2.80 10.53
N THR A 164 -9.32 -2.37 11.52
CA THR A 164 -10.30 -3.21 12.23
C THR A 164 -11.53 -3.56 11.40
N ASN A 165 -11.77 -2.85 10.30
CA ASN A 165 -12.88 -3.12 9.38
C ASN A 165 -12.52 -4.20 8.34
N TRP A 166 -11.31 -4.77 8.45
CA TRP A 166 -10.81 -5.82 7.58
C TRP A 166 -10.51 -7.09 8.38
N ASP A 167 -11.30 -8.13 8.13
CA ASP A 167 -11.12 -9.42 8.77
C ASP A 167 -10.22 -10.33 7.94
N LYS A 168 -9.23 -10.94 8.60
CA LYS A 168 -8.39 -11.95 7.95
C LYS A 168 -9.14 -13.27 7.90
N VAL A 169 -9.50 -13.70 6.70
CA VAL A 169 -10.15 -15.01 6.46
C VAL A 169 -9.15 -16.11 6.15
N ALA A 170 -7.95 -15.77 5.69
CA ALA A 170 -6.89 -16.74 5.44
C ALA A 170 -6.33 -17.32 6.75
N THR A 171 -6.20 -18.65 6.81
CA THR A 171 -5.65 -19.36 7.98
C THR A 171 -4.19 -18.96 8.25
N ASP A 172 -3.39 -18.85 7.20
CA ASP A 172 -1.99 -18.42 7.25
C ASP A 172 -1.82 -17.04 6.60
N ILE A 173 -0.96 -16.20 7.19
CA ILE A 173 -0.58 -14.91 6.64
C ILE A 173 0.12 -15.04 5.28
N LYS A 174 0.78 -16.18 5.02
CA LYS A 174 1.44 -16.46 3.74
C LYS A 174 0.48 -16.50 2.56
N HIS A 175 -0.81 -16.68 2.81
CA HIS A 175 -1.86 -16.71 1.78
C HIS A 175 -2.63 -15.38 1.69
N THR A 176 -2.13 -14.31 2.30
CA THR A 176 -2.76 -12.97 2.21
C THR A 176 -2.10 -12.07 1.16
N ALA A 177 -2.61 -10.84 1.03
CA ALA A 177 -2.20 -9.84 0.07
C ALA A 177 -0.72 -9.41 0.15
N GLY A 178 -0.05 -9.59 1.29
CA GLY A 178 1.37 -9.24 1.40
C GLY A 178 1.82 -8.83 2.81
N VAL A 179 2.92 -8.08 2.84
CA VAL A 179 3.60 -7.60 4.06
C VAL A 179 3.77 -6.09 4.02
N ILE A 180 4.00 -5.51 5.19
CA ILE A 180 4.31 -4.09 5.33
C ILE A 180 5.52 -3.86 6.22
N ALA A 181 6.43 -3.02 5.75
CA ALA A 181 7.53 -2.47 6.54
C ALA A 181 7.21 -1.03 6.93
N ILE A 182 7.45 -0.68 8.19
CA ILE A 182 7.21 0.66 8.74
C ILE A 182 8.47 1.14 9.43
N GLY A 183 8.92 2.34 9.10
CA GLY A 183 10.09 2.97 9.70
C GLY A 183 9.84 4.45 10.00
N ASP A 184 10.73 5.02 10.79
CA ASP A 184 10.78 6.45 11.05
C ASP A 184 11.09 7.21 9.75
N ALA A 185 10.32 8.25 9.44
CA ALA A 185 10.50 9.07 8.24
C ALA A 185 11.71 10.01 8.34
N SER A 186 12.16 10.33 9.55
CA SER A 186 13.26 11.27 9.80
C SER A 186 14.65 10.62 9.81
N LYS A 187 14.68 9.28 9.87
CA LYS A 187 15.90 8.46 9.89
C LYS A 187 16.01 7.68 8.60
#